data_AF-A0A3R7H275-F1
#
_entry.id   AF-A0A3R7H275-F1
#
_cell.length_a   1.000
_cell.length_b   1.000
_cell.length_c   1.000
_cell.angle_alpha   90.00
_cell.angle_beta   90.00
_cell.angle_gamma   90.00
#
_symmetry.space_group_name_H-M   'P 1'
#
loop_
_entity.id
_entity.type
_entity.pdbx_description
1 polymer ?
#
loop_
_entity_poly.entity_id
_entity_poly.type
_entity_poly.pdbx_seq_one_letter_code
_entity_poly.pdbx_strand_id
1 'polypeptide(L)'
;MFGPDRCPQVTLSPEDLAQYDHAARKFLQDTVAERSKFNPKNIDPEHWAFVKRRKEVSVFNSVPGSTNPSIIVMVGTGLIDGPLEDVMGGLYCENTDELRIAKVLLGYDLKDGSVLNVHERRTPEDPFRFAGIKWFAGRCAWGLLHDRDALTYERMGTTIDARGHELTYHTLQSIRRAEWPSEATPGMLRQHTASCYLYRRHKRTNKTEIFLWGSILKFGSAPEKAIQLGVASTWLNVVNSPVGGQAKKFSALIDEADSHQWSPSRLPVALALSIITPSN
;
A
#
# COMPACT_ATOMS: atom_id res chain seq x y z
N MET A 1 -5.87 5.37 -20.32
CA MET A 1 -5.89 6.51 -19.40
C MET A 1 -7.20 7.24 -19.60
N PHE A 2 -7.88 7.58 -18.51
CA PHE A 2 -9.01 8.50 -18.55
C PHE A 2 -8.49 9.87 -18.99
N GLY A 3 -9.33 10.68 -19.66
CA GLY A 3 -8.90 11.98 -20.18
C GLY A 3 -8.32 12.89 -19.09
N PRO A 4 -7.36 13.78 -19.43
CA PRO A 4 -6.65 14.62 -18.46
C PRO A 4 -7.56 15.48 -17.58
N ASP A 5 -8.73 15.87 -18.09
CA ASP A 5 -9.69 16.75 -17.39
C ASP A 5 -10.73 16.01 -16.54
N ARG A 6 -10.59 14.70 -16.37
CA ARG A 6 -11.67 13.90 -15.77
C ARG A 6 -11.64 13.90 -14.24
N CYS A 7 -10.47 13.94 -13.60
CA CYS A 7 -10.41 13.86 -12.14
C CYS A 7 -10.75 15.23 -11.49
N PRO A 8 -11.59 15.25 -10.44
CA PRO A 8 -12.05 16.50 -9.86
C PRO A 8 -10.97 17.07 -8.96
N GLN A 9 -10.98 18.40 -8.81
CA GLN A 9 -10.28 19.02 -7.70
C GLN A 9 -11.11 18.80 -6.43
N VAL A 10 -10.51 18.16 -5.41
CA VAL A 10 -11.19 17.90 -4.14
C VAL A 10 -10.66 18.86 -3.08
N THR A 11 -11.55 19.73 -2.59
CA THR A 11 -11.29 20.63 -1.48
C THR A 11 -11.99 20.09 -0.24
N LEU A 12 -11.26 19.95 0.86
CA LEU A 12 -11.80 19.45 2.12
C LEU A 12 -12.08 20.62 3.07
N SER A 13 -13.27 20.61 3.66
CA SER A 13 -13.57 21.50 4.78
C SER A 13 -12.76 21.08 6.02
N PRO A 14 -12.54 21.99 6.99
CA PRO A 14 -11.93 21.60 8.27
C PRO A 14 -12.70 20.49 9.00
N GLU A 15 -14.03 20.45 8.84
CA GLU A 15 -14.88 19.40 9.41
C GLU A 15 -14.65 18.04 8.74
N ASP A 16 -14.60 18.00 7.40
CA ASP A 16 -14.29 16.79 6.63
C ASP A 16 -12.92 16.22 7.06
N LEU A 17 -11.92 17.09 7.16
CA LEU A 17 -10.57 16.72 7.59
C LEU A 17 -10.58 16.13 8.99
N ALA A 18 -11.21 16.80 9.96
CA ALA A 18 -11.30 16.31 11.33
C ALA A 18 -12.01 14.95 11.40
N GLN A 19 -13.06 14.75 10.60
CA GLN A 19 -13.77 13.48 10.52
C GLN A 19 -12.89 12.36 9.96
N TYR A 20 -12.20 12.61 8.83
CA TYR A 20 -11.33 11.61 8.21
C TYR A 20 -10.12 11.27 9.10
N ASP A 21 -9.53 12.27 9.76
CA ASP A 21 -8.44 12.08 10.71
C ASP A 21 -8.87 11.26 11.92
N HIS A 22 -10.05 11.55 12.47
CA HIS A 22 -10.61 10.78 13.58
C HIS A 22 -10.83 9.32 13.17
N ALA A 23 -11.44 9.09 12.01
CA ALA A 23 -11.70 7.74 11.49
C ALA A 23 -10.41 6.94 11.24
N ALA A 24 -9.38 7.59 10.68
CA ALA A 24 -8.09 6.95 10.41
C ALA A 24 -7.34 6.64 11.71
N ARG A 25 -7.35 7.56 12.68
CA ARG A 25 -6.72 7.37 13.99
C ARG A 25 -7.38 6.25 14.78
N LYS A 26 -8.71 6.22 14.83
CA LYS A 26 -9.46 5.16 15.51
C LYS A 26 -9.13 3.81 14.90
N PHE A 27 -9.15 3.71 13.57
CA PHE A 27 -8.85 2.46 12.88
C PHE A 27 -7.39 2.00 13.05
N LEU A 28 -6.43 2.93 13.11
CA LEU A 28 -5.05 2.64 13.49
C LEU A 28 -4.96 2.06 14.91
N GLN A 29 -5.65 2.66 15.89
CA GLN A 29 -5.69 2.17 17.27
C GLN A 29 -6.28 0.77 17.36
N ASP A 30 -7.39 0.51 16.66
CA ASP A 30 -8.01 -0.81 16.56
C ASP A 30 -7.04 -1.83 15.94
N THR A 31 -6.31 -1.45 14.89
CA THR A 31 -5.30 -2.30 14.24
C THR A 31 -4.16 -2.65 15.20
N VAL A 32 -3.67 -1.69 15.98
CA VAL A 32 -2.63 -1.92 17.00
C VAL A 32 -3.13 -2.86 18.08
N ALA A 33 -4.39 -2.72 18.51
CA ALA A 33 -5.02 -3.63 19.46
C ALA A 33 -5.16 -5.05 18.88
N GLU A 34 -5.59 -5.21 17.64
CA GLU A 34 -5.69 -6.51 16.97
C GLU A 34 -4.32 -7.18 16.80
N ARG A 35 -3.29 -6.40 16.44
CA ARG A 35 -1.90 -6.90 16.39
C ARG A 35 -1.44 -7.46 17.74
N SER A 36 -1.87 -6.86 18.85
CA SER A 36 -1.46 -7.31 20.19
C SER A 36 -2.05 -8.69 20.57
N LYS A 37 -3.21 -9.04 20.00
CA LYS A 37 -3.91 -10.30 20.23
C LYS A 37 -3.45 -11.42 19.28
N PHE A 38 -2.99 -11.04 18.09
CA PHE A 38 -2.63 -11.99 17.04
C PHE A 38 -1.26 -12.66 17.31
N ASN A 39 -1.24 -13.98 17.41
CA ASN A 39 -0.02 -14.76 17.58
C ASN A 39 0.41 -15.43 16.26
N PRO A 40 1.41 -14.91 15.54
CA PRO A 40 1.82 -15.45 14.24
C PRO A 40 2.43 -16.86 14.31
N LYS A 41 2.83 -17.33 15.51
CA LYS A 41 3.40 -18.67 15.72
C LYS A 41 2.34 -19.73 16.05
N ASN A 42 1.16 -19.30 16.49
CA ASN A 42 0.05 -20.17 16.86
C ASN A 42 -1.25 -19.55 16.33
N ILE A 43 -1.53 -19.80 15.05
CA ILE A 43 -2.73 -19.33 14.38
C ILE A 43 -3.88 -20.24 14.79
N ASP A 44 -4.84 -19.68 15.52
CA ASP A 44 -6.05 -20.40 15.91
C ASP A 44 -6.99 -20.58 14.70
N PRO A 45 -7.24 -21.83 14.25
CA PRO A 45 -8.09 -22.11 13.10
C PRO A 45 -9.58 -21.80 13.35
N GLU A 46 -10.03 -21.67 14.60
CA GLU A 46 -11.40 -21.24 14.92
C GLU A 46 -11.60 -19.74 14.67
N HIS A 47 -10.51 -18.97 14.65
CA HIS A 47 -10.53 -17.53 14.44
C HIS A 47 -10.02 -17.12 13.06
N TRP A 48 -9.03 -17.85 12.52
CA TRP A 48 -8.31 -17.44 11.32
C TRP A 48 -8.08 -18.60 10.34
N ALA A 49 -8.68 -18.49 9.15
CA ALA A 49 -8.49 -19.45 8.08
C ALA A 49 -7.52 -18.90 7.01
N PHE A 50 -6.47 -19.66 6.69
CA PHE A 50 -5.48 -19.28 5.68
C PHE A 50 -6.12 -19.06 4.31
N VAL A 51 -5.75 -17.97 3.64
CA VAL A 51 -6.23 -17.62 2.29
C VAL A 51 -5.10 -17.72 1.28
N LYS A 52 -4.02 -16.98 1.50
CA LYS A 52 -2.93 -16.86 0.52
C LYS A 52 -1.63 -16.43 1.17
N ARG A 53 -0.52 -16.89 0.61
CA ARG A 53 0.84 -16.42 0.90
C ARG A 53 1.48 -15.86 -0.36
N ARG A 54 2.26 -14.78 -0.22
CA ARG A 54 3.16 -14.26 -1.25
C ARG A 54 4.49 -13.90 -0.58
N LYS A 55 5.58 -14.47 -1.09
CA LYS A 55 6.89 -14.42 -0.41
C LYS A 55 6.73 -14.87 1.06
N GLU A 56 7.17 -14.07 2.02
CA GLU A 56 7.08 -14.35 3.45
C GLU A 56 5.87 -13.70 4.14
N VAL A 57 4.91 -13.15 3.40
CA VAL A 57 3.69 -12.56 3.95
C VAL A 57 2.49 -13.45 3.66
N SER A 58 1.73 -13.76 4.70
CA SER A 58 0.50 -14.57 4.63
C SER A 58 -0.71 -13.75 5.06
N VAL A 59 -1.86 -14.01 4.42
CA VAL A 59 -3.16 -13.42 4.73
C VAL A 59 -4.15 -14.52 5.12
N PHE A 60 -4.94 -14.24 6.13
CA PHE A 60 -5.94 -15.10 6.74
C PHE A 60 -7.27 -14.34 6.78
N ASN A 61 -8.38 -15.05 6.59
CA ASN A 61 -9.72 -14.50 6.78
C ASN A 61 -10.24 -14.80 8.19
N SER A 62 -11.05 -13.90 8.73
CA SER A 62 -11.76 -14.10 9.99
C SER A 62 -12.83 -15.18 9.80
N VAL A 63 -12.72 -16.28 10.53
CA VAL A 63 -13.73 -17.37 10.54
C VAL A 63 -15.05 -16.92 11.19
N PRO A 64 -15.05 -16.19 12.33
CA PRO A 64 -16.27 -15.57 12.86
C PRO A 64 -16.89 -14.52 11.92
N GLY A 65 -16.10 -14.00 10.97
CA GLY A 65 -16.53 -12.98 10.03
C GLY A 65 -16.74 -11.62 10.68
N SER A 66 -17.67 -10.84 10.11
CA SER A 66 -18.13 -9.55 10.64
C SER A 66 -19.60 -9.68 11.04
N THR A 67 -20.05 -8.81 11.95
CA THR A 67 -21.50 -8.68 12.26
C THR A 67 -22.32 -8.29 11.04
N ASN A 68 -21.70 -7.67 10.03
CA ASN A 68 -22.29 -7.48 8.72
C ASN A 68 -21.82 -8.60 7.77
N PRO A 69 -22.70 -9.51 7.31
CA PRO A 69 -22.33 -10.64 6.46
C PRO A 69 -21.80 -10.21 5.08
N SER A 70 -22.04 -8.96 4.67
CA SER A 70 -21.48 -8.37 3.45
C SER A 70 -20.05 -7.88 3.63
N ILE A 71 -19.44 -7.99 4.81
CA ILE A 71 -18.05 -7.57 5.07
C ILE A 71 -17.16 -8.78 5.28
N ILE A 72 -16.02 -8.82 4.59
CA ILE A 72 -14.94 -9.76 4.85
C ILE A 72 -13.89 -9.05 5.68
N VAL A 73 -13.48 -9.67 6.80
CA VAL A 73 -12.37 -9.20 7.63
C VAL A 73 -11.18 -10.12 7.40
N MET A 74 -10.01 -9.52 7.25
CA MET A 74 -8.76 -10.25 7.05
C MET A 74 -7.64 -9.67 7.89
N VAL A 75 -6.69 -10.53 8.22
CA VAL A 75 -5.43 -10.19 8.84
C VAL A 75 -4.30 -10.75 8.00
N GLY A 76 -3.15 -10.12 8.04
CA GLY A 76 -1.95 -10.68 7.45
C GLY A 76 -0.71 -10.31 8.24
N THR A 77 0.32 -11.13 8.10
CA THR A 77 1.57 -10.94 8.80
C THR A 77 2.72 -11.57 8.03
N GLY A 78 3.94 -11.12 8.31
CA GLY A 78 5.13 -11.73 7.77
C GLY A 78 6.30 -10.77 7.69
N LEU A 79 7.17 -11.04 6.72
CA LEU A 79 8.35 -10.23 6.43
C LEU A 79 8.33 -9.77 4.97
N ILE A 80 8.65 -8.49 4.76
CA ILE A 80 8.93 -7.91 3.45
C ILE A 80 10.44 -7.84 3.27
N ASP A 81 10.94 -8.30 2.12
CA ASP A 81 12.35 -8.23 1.76
C ASP A 81 12.72 -6.79 1.37
N GLY A 82 13.32 -6.07 2.31
CA GLY A 82 13.77 -4.70 2.13
C GLY A 82 13.70 -3.89 3.43
N PRO A 83 14.55 -2.85 3.55
CA PRO A 83 14.52 -1.95 4.68
C PRO A 83 13.21 -1.16 4.73
N LEU A 84 12.85 -0.70 5.92
CA LEU A 84 11.59 0.02 6.16
C LEU A 84 11.48 1.27 5.27
N GLU A 85 12.61 1.93 5.03
CA GLU A 85 12.73 3.13 4.21
C GLU A 85 12.37 2.85 2.74
N ASP A 86 12.75 1.68 2.21
CA ASP A 86 12.37 1.27 0.84
C ASP A 86 10.88 0.94 0.79
N VAL A 87 10.38 0.22 1.80
CA VAL A 87 8.95 -0.11 1.91
C VAL A 87 8.10 1.16 1.92
N MET A 88 8.40 2.09 2.82
CA MET A 88 7.63 3.32 2.97
C MET A 88 7.84 4.28 1.80
N GLY A 89 9.05 4.37 1.26
CA GLY A 89 9.36 5.19 0.08
C GLY A 89 8.60 4.75 -1.17
N GLY A 90 8.41 3.45 -1.35
CA GLY A 90 7.61 2.90 -2.46
C GLY A 90 6.10 3.06 -2.30
N LEU A 91 5.60 3.23 -1.06
CA LEU A 91 4.19 3.48 -0.78
C LEU A 91 3.82 4.96 -0.79
N TYR A 92 4.78 5.84 -0.48
CA TYR A 92 4.59 7.29 -0.49
C TYR A 92 4.28 7.76 -1.92
N CYS A 93 3.22 8.54 -2.12
CA CYS A 93 2.94 9.20 -3.39
C CYS A 93 2.20 10.50 -3.10
N GLU A 94 2.73 11.63 -3.57
CA GLU A 94 2.10 12.95 -3.36
C GLU A 94 1.65 13.64 -4.64
N ASN A 95 1.95 13.05 -5.80
CA ASN A 95 1.43 13.47 -7.09
C ASN A 95 0.90 12.27 -7.90
N THR A 96 0.16 12.57 -8.96
CA THR A 96 -0.54 11.56 -9.77
C THR A 96 0.42 10.62 -10.50
N ASP A 97 1.54 11.11 -11.01
CA ASP A 97 2.48 10.28 -11.77
C ASP A 97 3.22 9.30 -10.84
N GLU A 98 3.64 9.77 -9.67
CA GLU A 98 4.17 8.89 -8.62
C GLU A 98 3.18 7.80 -8.23
N LEU A 99 1.90 8.14 -8.04
CA LEU A 99 0.87 7.17 -7.69
C LEU A 99 0.73 6.10 -8.78
N ARG A 100 0.68 6.51 -10.05
CA ARG A 100 0.56 5.59 -11.18
C ARG A 100 1.75 4.64 -11.26
N ILE A 101 2.97 5.18 -11.20
CA ILE A 101 4.21 4.40 -11.21
C ILE A 101 4.24 3.44 -10.02
N ALA A 102 3.97 3.92 -8.80
CA ALA A 102 3.98 3.11 -7.60
C ALA A 102 2.99 1.95 -7.66
N LYS A 103 1.76 2.18 -8.15
CA LYS A 103 0.74 1.11 -8.30
C LYS A 103 1.19 0.06 -9.31
N VAL A 104 1.79 0.45 -10.43
CA VAL A 104 2.34 -0.50 -11.40
C VAL A 104 3.48 -1.31 -10.78
N LEU A 105 4.42 -0.68 -10.09
CA LEU A 105 5.53 -1.36 -9.41
C LEU A 105 5.08 -2.29 -8.27
N LEU A 106 3.96 -1.96 -7.60
CA LEU A 106 3.32 -2.85 -6.63
C LEU A 106 2.71 -4.11 -7.30
N GLY A 107 2.49 -4.08 -8.62
CA GLY A 107 1.90 -5.17 -9.38
C GLY A 107 0.37 -5.04 -9.54
N TYR A 108 -0.16 -3.82 -9.54
CA TYR A 108 -1.55 -3.57 -9.92
C TYR A 108 -1.67 -3.52 -11.44
N ASP A 109 -2.69 -4.19 -11.98
CA ASP A 109 -3.13 -3.97 -13.37
C ASP A 109 -3.92 -2.65 -13.44
N LEU A 110 -3.18 -1.55 -13.39
CA LEU A 110 -3.70 -0.20 -13.28
C LEU A 110 -4.31 0.27 -14.60
N LYS A 111 -5.57 0.70 -14.55
CA LYS A 111 -6.20 1.45 -15.65
C LYS A 111 -5.88 2.94 -15.56
N ASP A 112 -5.96 3.49 -14.34
CA ASP A 112 -5.60 4.87 -14.02
C ASP A 112 -5.57 5.11 -12.51
N GLY A 113 -5.11 6.28 -12.12
CA GLY A 113 -5.21 6.80 -10.77
C GLY A 113 -4.85 8.27 -10.71
N SER A 114 -5.25 8.93 -9.63
CA SER A 114 -4.98 10.35 -9.38
C SER A 114 -4.87 10.62 -7.89
N VAL A 115 -3.95 11.51 -7.54
CA VAL A 115 -3.90 12.12 -6.20
C VAL A 115 -4.79 13.36 -6.25
N LEU A 116 -5.92 13.31 -5.56
CA LEU A 116 -6.97 14.33 -5.63
C LEU A 116 -6.79 15.43 -4.59
N ASN A 117 -6.12 15.12 -3.47
CA ASN A 117 -5.81 16.06 -2.41
C ASN A 117 -4.59 15.58 -1.62
N VAL A 118 -3.73 16.51 -1.21
CA VAL A 118 -2.63 16.25 -0.26
C VAL A 118 -2.71 17.28 0.86
N HIS A 119 -2.96 16.79 2.07
CA HIS A 119 -3.09 17.59 3.27
C HIS A 119 -1.78 17.63 4.07
N GLU A 120 -1.11 16.49 4.22
CA GLU A 120 0.19 16.39 4.90
C GLU A 120 1.22 15.72 4.00
N ARG A 121 2.45 16.22 4.07
CA ARG A 121 3.61 15.70 3.36
C ARG A 121 4.70 15.32 4.35
N ARG A 122 5.65 14.50 3.90
CA ARG A 122 6.82 14.13 4.69
C ARG A 122 7.72 15.35 4.92
N THR A 123 8.40 15.38 6.05
CA THR A 123 9.45 16.36 6.35
C THR A 123 10.72 15.61 6.76
N PRO A 124 11.88 16.28 6.91
CA PRO A 124 13.08 15.64 7.45
C PRO A 124 12.87 15.01 8.82
N GLU A 125 12.04 15.64 9.67
CA GLU A 125 11.70 15.17 11.02
C GLU A 125 10.68 14.03 10.98
N ASP A 126 9.72 14.10 10.05
CA ASP A 126 8.66 13.11 9.85
C ASP A 126 8.74 12.46 8.46
N PRO A 127 9.72 11.57 8.18
CA PRO A 127 10.02 11.07 6.84
C PRO A 127 8.93 10.17 6.24
N PHE A 128 8.02 9.66 7.06
CA PHE A 128 6.92 8.78 6.66
C PHE A 128 5.55 9.45 6.69
N ARG A 129 5.48 10.75 6.99
CA ARG A 129 4.20 11.45 7.13
C ARG A 129 3.55 11.67 5.77
N PHE A 130 2.28 11.32 5.69
CA PHE A 130 1.42 11.63 4.55
C PHE A 130 -0.03 11.66 5.02
N ALA A 131 -0.84 12.55 4.45
CA ALA A 131 -2.29 12.49 4.55
C ALA A 131 -2.91 13.07 3.28
N GLY A 132 -3.88 12.38 2.68
CA GLY A 132 -4.49 12.86 1.45
C GLY A 132 -5.54 11.93 0.86
N ILE A 133 -6.13 12.35 -0.26
CA ILE A 133 -7.12 11.57 -1.00
C ILE A 133 -6.50 11.06 -2.29
N LYS A 134 -6.62 9.75 -2.50
CA LYS A 134 -6.19 9.09 -3.73
C LYS A 134 -7.36 8.34 -4.34
N TRP A 135 -7.42 8.38 -5.65
CA TRP A 135 -8.29 7.53 -6.45
C TRP A 135 -7.44 6.64 -7.35
N PHE A 136 -7.82 5.38 -7.49
CA PHE A 136 -7.18 4.48 -8.44
C PHE A 136 -8.16 3.44 -8.94
N ALA A 137 -7.96 3.03 -10.19
CA ALA A 137 -8.77 2.06 -10.87
C ALA A 137 -7.91 0.98 -11.50
N GLY A 138 -8.33 -0.28 -11.38
CA GLY A 138 -7.61 -1.42 -11.89
C GLY A 138 -8.54 -2.48 -12.46
N ARG A 139 -7.95 -3.36 -13.28
CA ARG A 139 -8.68 -4.51 -13.81
C ARG A 139 -8.87 -5.54 -12.71
N CYS A 140 -10.06 -6.13 -12.65
CA CYS A 140 -10.25 -7.31 -11.82
C CYS A 140 -9.65 -8.53 -12.53
N ALA A 141 -8.97 -9.40 -11.78
CA ALA A 141 -8.49 -10.64 -12.34
C ALA A 141 -9.67 -11.50 -12.85
N TRP A 142 -9.42 -12.26 -13.92
CA TRP A 142 -10.34 -13.24 -14.52
C TRP A 142 -11.45 -12.72 -15.44
N GLY A 143 -11.56 -11.42 -15.74
CA GLY A 143 -12.47 -10.91 -16.79
C GLY A 143 -13.99 -11.14 -16.58
N LEU A 144 -14.36 -11.95 -15.58
CA LEU A 144 -15.73 -12.28 -15.16
C LEU A 144 -16.27 -11.31 -14.09
N LEU A 145 -15.40 -10.43 -13.59
CA LEU A 145 -15.72 -9.42 -12.60
C LEU A 145 -15.51 -8.05 -13.23
N HIS A 146 -16.49 -7.15 -13.08
CA HIS A 146 -16.35 -5.75 -13.47
C HIS A 146 -15.05 -5.14 -12.91
N ASP A 147 -14.48 -4.18 -13.63
CA ASP A 147 -13.32 -3.44 -13.14
C ASP A 147 -13.66 -2.66 -11.87
N ARG A 148 -12.62 -2.33 -11.11
CA ARG A 148 -12.77 -1.74 -9.79
C ARG A 148 -12.05 -0.42 -9.71
N ASP A 149 -12.68 0.53 -9.05
CA ASP A 149 -12.03 1.75 -8.59
C ASP A 149 -12.18 1.90 -7.08
N ALA A 150 -11.26 2.62 -6.45
CA ALA A 150 -11.30 2.94 -5.04
C ALA A 150 -10.97 4.42 -4.86
N LEU A 151 -11.79 5.11 -4.07
CA LEU A 151 -11.54 6.46 -3.59
C LEU A 151 -11.23 6.37 -2.11
N THR A 152 -10.00 6.67 -1.73
CA THR A 152 -9.49 6.44 -0.36
C THR A 152 -8.88 7.70 0.22
N TYR A 153 -9.21 7.96 1.48
CA TYR A 153 -8.38 8.78 2.34
C TYR A 153 -7.26 7.90 2.89
N GLU A 154 -6.02 8.31 2.66
CA GLU A 154 -4.82 7.60 3.08
C GLU A 154 -4.03 8.43 4.08
N ARG A 155 -3.49 7.77 5.11
CA ARG A 155 -2.53 8.37 6.03
C ARG A 155 -1.33 7.46 6.23
N MET A 156 -0.15 8.06 6.37
CA MET A 156 1.09 7.38 6.73
C MET A 156 1.77 8.17 7.85
N GLY A 157 2.54 7.47 8.67
CA GLY A 157 3.28 8.09 9.77
C GLY A 157 3.83 7.07 10.74
N THR A 158 4.23 7.53 11.91
CA THR A 158 4.69 6.70 13.02
C THR A 158 3.71 6.74 14.18
N THR A 159 3.70 5.68 14.97
CA THR A 159 2.92 5.56 16.20
C THR A 159 3.67 4.67 17.19
N ILE A 160 3.17 4.55 18.40
CA ILE A 160 3.78 3.76 19.47
C ILE A 160 2.76 2.72 19.94
N ASP A 161 3.20 1.46 20.05
CA ASP A 161 2.36 0.40 20.62
C ASP A 161 2.23 0.52 22.14
N ALA A 162 1.30 -0.22 22.75
CA ALA A 162 1.08 -0.17 24.21
C ALA A 162 2.33 -0.56 25.05
N ARG A 163 3.38 -1.11 24.42
CA ARG A 163 4.65 -1.48 25.06
C ARG A 163 5.77 -0.49 24.78
N GLY A 164 5.46 0.67 24.18
CA GLY A 164 6.47 1.70 23.87
C GLY A 164 7.27 1.43 22.60
N HIS A 165 6.91 0.43 21.78
CA HIS A 165 7.64 0.19 20.53
C HIS A 165 7.09 1.07 19.41
N GLU A 166 8.01 1.73 18.71
CA GLU A 166 7.69 2.45 17.48
C GLU A 166 7.17 1.48 16.39
N LEU A 167 6.10 1.90 15.74
CA LEU A 167 5.52 1.30 14.56
C LEU A 167 5.36 2.38 13.50
N THR A 168 5.63 2.03 12.26
CA THR A 168 5.23 2.87 11.12
C THR A 168 3.92 2.33 10.56
N TYR A 169 3.05 3.19 10.05
CA TYR A 169 1.75 2.76 9.54
C TYR A 169 1.42 3.33 8.17
N HIS A 170 0.52 2.65 7.47
CA HIS A 170 -0.20 3.14 6.30
C HIS A 170 -1.67 2.70 6.40
N THR A 171 -2.57 3.66 6.59
CA THR A 171 -4.03 3.44 6.58
C THR A 171 -4.60 3.84 5.24
N LEU A 172 -5.49 3.03 4.68
CA LEU A 172 -6.26 3.32 3.47
C LEU A 172 -7.73 3.06 3.78
N GLN A 173 -8.55 4.11 3.77
CA GLN A 173 -9.97 4.03 4.09
C GLN A 173 -10.81 4.62 2.97
N SER A 174 -11.77 3.86 2.45
CA SER A 174 -12.69 4.36 1.45
C SER A 174 -13.55 5.49 2.00
N ILE A 175 -13.64 6.57 1.23
CA ILE A 175 -14.49 7.73 1.53
C ILE A 175 -15.56 7.91 0.46
N ARG A 176 -16.55 8.76 0.75
CA ARG A 176 -17.56 9.21 -0.22
C ARG A 176 -17.42 10.71 -0.39
N ARG A 177 -17.44 11.16 -1.64
CA ARG A 177 -17.34 12.58 -2.03
C ARG A 177 -18.38 12.86 -3.11
N ALA A 178 -19.06 14.00 -3.00
CA ALA A 178 -20.05 14.42 -3.99
C ALA A 178 -19.37 14.80 -5.31
N GLU A 179 -18.12 15.27 -5.25
CA GLU A 179 -17.29 15.64 -6.38
C GLU A 179 -16.80 14.42 -7.17
N TRP A 180 -16.78 13.23 -6.54
CA TRP A 180 -16.33 11.98 -7.17
C TRP A 180 -17.21 10.77 -6.81
N PRO A 181 -18.48 10.80 -7.28
CA PRO A 181 -19.42 9.72 -7.03
C PRO A 181 -19.01 8.44 -7.79
N SER A 182 -19.64 7.30 -7.48
CA SER A 182 -19.33 6.02 -8.12
C SER A 182 -19.64 6.04 -9.62
N GLU A 183 -20.66 6.81 -9.99
CA GLU A 183 -21.13 7.04 -11.35
C GLU A 183 -20.13 7.85 -12.19
N ALA A 184 -19.17 8.54 -11.57
CA ALA A 184 -18.11 9.27 -12.28
C ALA A 184 -17.12 8.33 -13.00
N THR A 185 -17.19 7.02 -12.74
CA THR A 185 -16.37 5.98 -13.35
C THR A 185 -17.21 4.93 -14.07
N PRO A 186 -17.88 5.26 -15.21
CA PRO A 186 -18.62 4.30 -16.03
C PRO A 186 -17.85 3.01 -16.32
N GLY A 187 -18.56 1.88 -16.18
CA GLY A 187 -18.02 0.54 -16.39
C GLY A 187 -17.25 -0.04 -15.18
N MET A 188 -17.12 0.71 -14.09
CA MET A 188 -16.44 0.28 -12.86
C MET A 188 -17.42 0.18 -11.69
N LEU A 189 -17.10 -0.67 -10.72
CA LEU A 189 -17.77 -0.65 -9.41
C LEU A 189 -16.81 -0.12 -8.35
N ARG A 190 -17.30 0.83 -7.56
CA ARG A 190 -16.58 1.43 -6.44
C ARG A 190 -16.39 0.41 -5.32
N GLN A 191 -15.13 0.09 -5.04
CA GLN A 191 -14.75 -0.74 -3.92
C GLN A 191 -14.79 0.07 -2.61
N HIS A 192 -15.46 -0.49 -1.61
CA HIS A 192 -15.37 -0.02 -0.23
C HIS A 192 -14.43 -0.93 0.58
N THR A 193 -13.34 -0.35 1.09
CA THR A 193 -12.30 -1.03 1.85
C THR A 193 -11.81 -0.15 3.00
N ALA A 194 -11.37 -0.77 4.08
CA ALA A 194 -10.60 -0.11 5.14
C ALA A 194 -9.47 -1.06 5.52
N SER A 195 -8.22 -0.66 5.30
CA SER A 195 -7.03 -1.47 5.63
C SER A 195 -5.95 -0.63 6.28
N CYS A 196 -5.26 -1.23 7.24
CA CYS A 196 -4.16 -0.60 7.94
C CYS A 196 -2.99 -1.59 7.96
N TYR A 197 -1.84 -1.08 7.56
CA TYR A 197 -0.58 -1.80 7.56
C TYR A 197 0.30 -1.20 8.64
N LEU A 198 0.87 -2.04 9.49
CA LEU A 198 1.83 -1.72 10.52
C LEU A 198 3.16 -2.35 10.13
N TYR A 199 4.22 -1.55 10.23
CA TYR A 199 5.56 -1.94 9.83
C TYR A 199 6.54 -1.71 10.97
N ARG A 200 7.58 -2.56 11.02
CA ARG A 200 8.69 -2.42 11.95
C ARG A 200 9.96 -3.00 11.34
N ARG A 201 11.11 -2.36 11.58
CA ARG A 201 12.42 -2.93 11.19
C ARG A 201 12.64 -4.27 11.88
N HIS A 202 13.00 -5.30 11.14
CA HIS A 202 13.36 -6.58 11.73
C HIS A 202 14.72 -6.47 12.42
N LYS A 203 14.85 -7.00 13.65
CA LYS A 203 16.01 -6.73 14.51
C LYS A 203 17.34 -7.34 14.01
N ARG A 204 17.29 -8.34 13.14
CA ARG A 204 18.47 -9.16 12.76
C ARG A 204 18.75 -9.22 11.27
N THR A 205 17.86 -8.69 10.44
CA THR A 205 17.97 -8.79 8.98
C THR A 205 17.53 -7.46 8.38
N ASN A 206 17.89 -7.22 7.12
CA ASN A 206 17.45 -6.03 6.39
C ASN A 206 16.00 -6.17 5.86
N LYS A 207 15.12 -6.78 6.65
CA LYS A 207 13.71 -7.02 6.31
C LYS A 207 12.81 -6.14 7.17
N THR A 208 11.59 -5.97 6.70
CA THR A 208 10.55 -5.22 7.41
C THR A 208 9.46 -6.18 7.86
N GLU A 209 9.19 -6.24 9.16
CA GLU A 209 8.03 -6.92 9.71
C GLU A 209 6.76 -6.18 9.30
N ILE A 210 5.74 -6.92 8.91
CA ILE A 210 4.43 -6.40 8.54
C ILE A 210 3.34 -7.08 9.37
N PHE A 211 2.38 -6.28 9.81
CA PHE A 211 1.06 -6.73 10.23
C PHE A 211 0.02 -5.89 9.50
N LEU A 212 -0.93 -6.52 8.82
CA LEU A 212 -2.02 -5.84 8.15
C LEU A 212 -3.34 -6.33 8.74
N TRP A 213 -4.30 -5.43 8.89
CA TRP A 213 -5.65 -5.77 9.27
C TRP A 213 -6.62 -4.87 8.55
N GLY A 214 -7.79 -5.42 8.24
CA GLY A 214 -8.85 -4.60 7.73
C GLY A 214 -10.04 -5.37 7.23
N SER A 215 -10.86 -4.67 6.47
CA SER A 215 -12.13 -5.15 5.98
C SER A 215 -12.41 -4.67 4.56
N ILE A 216 -13.26 -5.42 3.88
CA ILE A 216 -13.72 -5.07 2.55
C ILE A 216 -15.19 -5.46 2.38
N LEU A 217 -15.96 -4.59 1.73
CA LEU A 217 -17.33 -4.89 1.34
C LEU A 217 -17.31 -5.92 0.20
N LYS A 218 -17.99 -7.05 0.40
CA LYS A 218 -18.27 -8.08 -0.61
C LYS A 218 -18.96 -7.42 -1.79
N PHE A 219 -18.59 -7.85 -2.99
CA PHE A 219 -19.13 -7.30 -4.22
C PHE A 219 -19.31 -8.40 -5.26
N GLY A 220 -20.32 -8.22 -6.12
CA GLY A 220 -20.64 -9.18 -7.18
C GLY A 220 -21.23 -10.48 -6.66
N SER A 221 -21.44 -11.42 -7.58
CA SER A 221 -22.03 -12.75 -7.33
C SER A 221 -20.99 -13.87 -7.26
N ALA A 222 -19.70 -13.54 -7.22
CA ALA A 222 -18.64 -14.53 -7.18
C ALA A 222 -18.64 -15.31 -5.86
N PRO A 223 -18.20 -16.59 -5.86
CA PRO A 223 -18.04 -17.36 -4.64
C PRO A 223 -17.14 -16.65 -3.62
N GLU A 224 -17.50 -16.71 -2.35
CA GLU A 224 -16.80 -15.95 -1.30
C GLU A 224 -15.29 -16.25 -1.25
N LYS A 225 -14.88 -17.52 -1.39
CA LYS A 225 -13.45 -17.89 -1.45
C LYS A 225 -12.72 -17.23 -2.61
N ALA A 226 -13.37 -17.01 -3.75
CA ALA A 226 -12.78 -16.31 -4.89
C ALA A 226 -12.61 -14.82 -4.60
N ILE A 227 -13.60 -14.19 -3.95
CA ILE A 227 -13.50 -12.80 -3.47
C ILE A 227 -12.34 -12.69 -2.47
N GLN A 228 -12.27 -13.60 -1.50
CA GLN A 228 -11.20 -13.64 -0.51
C GLN A 228 -9.81 -13.77 -1.16
N LEU A 229 -9.63 -14.66 -2.13
CA LEU A 229 -8.39 -14.82 -2.87
C LEU A 229 -8.01 -13.57 -3.67
N GLY A 230 -8.98 -12.90 -4.29
CA GLY A 230 -8.78 -11.63 -4.99
C GLY A 230 -8.26 -10.54 -4.06
N VAL A 231 -8.96 -10.34 -2.94
CA VAL A 231 -8.61 -9.36 -1.90
C VAL A 231 -7.22 -9.63 -1.33
N ALA A 232 -6.95 -10.87 -0.92
CA ALA A 232 -5.66 -11.26 -0.39
C ALA A 232 -4.54 -11.04 -1.42
N SER A 233 -4.81 -11.29 -2.70
CA SER A 233 -3.84 -11.04 -3.78
C SER A 233 -3.52 -9.55 -3.91
N THR A 234 -4.53 -8.67 -3.81
CA THR A 234 -4.36 -7.22 -3.85
C THR A 234 -3.58 -6.71 -2.64
N TRP A 235 -3.93 -7.14 -1.43
CA TRP A 235 -3.24 -6.70 -0.20
C TRP A 235 -1.80 -7.19 -0.14
N LEU A 236 -1.52 -8.41 -0.64
CA LEU A 236 -0.18 -8.96 -0.74
C LEU A 236 0.70 -8.26 -1.79
N ASN A 237 0.19 -7.37 -2.64
CA ASN A 237 1.04 -6.55 -3.53
C ASN A 237 2.04 -5.67 -2.76
N VAL A 238 1.78 -5.37 -1.48
CA VAL A 238 2.68 -4.61 -0.61
C VAL A 238 4.09 -5.20 -0.52
N VAL A 239 4.27 -6.51 -0.74
CA VAL A 239 5.61 -7.15 -0.73
C VAL A 239 6.54 -6.69 -1.86
N ASN A 240 6.01 -5.91 -2.81
CA ASN A 240 6.75 -5.32 -3.91
C ASN A 240 7.08 -3.83 -3.65
N SER A 241 6.60 -3.24 -2.55
CA SER A 241 6.85 -1.81 -2.29
C SER A 241 8.33 -1.42 -2.24
N PRO A 242 9.29 -2.27 -1.77
CA PRO A 242 10.70 -1.90 -1.80
C PRO A 242 11.23 -1.55 -3.20
N VAL A 243 10.68 -2.17 -4.25
CA VAL A 243 11.07 -1.87 -5.65
C VAL A 243 10.83 -0.41 -5.97
N GLY A 244 9.67 0.13 -5.58
CA GLY A 244 9.35 1.54 -5.77
C GLY A 244 10.24 2.47 -4.94
N GLY A 245 10.57 2.10 -3.70
CA GLY A 245 11.47 2.87 -2.86
C GLY A 245 12.88 2.95 -3.42
N GLN A 246 13.40 1.82 -3.91
CA GLN A 246 14.73 1.75 -4.55
C GLN A 246 14.77 2.53 -5.86
N ALA A 247 13.74 2.39 -6.71
CA ALA A 247 13.64 3.15 -7.95
C ALA A 247 13.72 4.66 -7.69
N LYS A 248 12.98 5.16 -6.70
CA LYS A 248 13.04 6.59 -6.32
C LYS A 248 14.41 7.04 -5.82
N LYS A 249 15.08 6.20 -5.02
CA LYS A 249 16.44 6.50 -4.55
C LYS A 249 17.43 6.58 -5.70
N PHE A 250 17.37 5.64 -6.65
CA PHE A 250 18.23 5.67 -7.82
C PHE A 250 17.94 6.88 -8.73
N SER A 251 16.67 7.21 -8.96
CA SER A 251 16.32 8.43 -9.70
C SER A 251 16.89 9.68 -9.05
N ALA A 252 16.75 9.83 -7.73
CA ALA A 252 17.31 10.98 -7.01
C ALA A 252 18.84 11.08 -7.12
N LEU A 253 19.55 9.95 -7.08
CA LEU A 253 21.01 9.92 -7.26
C LEU A 253 21.44 10.29 -8.67
N ILE A 254 20.67 9.88 -9.69
CA ILE A 254 20.92 10.26 -11.10
C ILE A 254 20.71 11.77 -11.27
N ASP A 255 19.60 12.31 -10.75
CA ASP A 255 19.30 13.74 -10.81
C ASP A 255 20.39 14.58 -10.10
N GLU A 256 20.89 14.10 -8.96
CA GLU A 256 22.00 14.72 -8.23
C GLU A 256 23.29 14.70 -9.06
N ALA A 257 23.66 13.54 -9.63
CA ALA A 257 24.86 13.41 -10.46
C ALA A 257 24.82 14.30 -11.71
N ASP A 258 23.66 14.40 -12.36
CA ASP A 258 23.44 15.27 -13.52
C ASP A 258 23.53 16.75 -13.15
N SER A 259 22.93 17.14 -12.01
CA SER A 259 22.99 18.52 -11.50
C SER A 259 24.40 18.99 -11.15
N HIS A 260 25.27 18.06 -10.74
CA HIS A 260 26.67 18.32 -10.39
C HIS A 260 27.65 18.19 -11.56
N GLN A 261 27.17 18.03 -12.80
CA GLN A 261 28.01 17.78 -14.00
C GLN A 261 29.02 16.65 -13.78
N TRP A 262 28.58 15.53 -13.20
CA TRP A 262 29.47 14.38 -13.07
C TRP A 262 29.84 13.87 -14.47
N SER A 263 31.04 14.24 -14.95
CA SER A 263 31.56 13.70 -16.20
C SER A 263 31.84 12.20 -16.03
N PRO A 264 31.28 11.31 -16.87
CA PRO A 264 31.57 9.88 -16.81
C PRO A 264 33.03 9.52 -17.16
N SER A 265 33.90 10.50 -17.40
CA SER A 265 35.25 10.31 -17.92
C SER A 265 36.32 9.97 -16.88
N ARG A 266 35.97 9.30 -15.76
CA ARG A 266 36.95 8.66 -14.87
C ARG A 266 36.43 7.36 -14.25
N LEU A 267 36.02 6.41 -15.09
CA LEU A 267 36.31 5.01 -14.76
C LEU A 267 37.75 4.75 -15.21
N PRO A 268 38.71 4.41 -14.32
CA PRO A 268 39.91 3.76 -14.78
C PRO A 268 39.47 2.46 -15.43
N VAL A 269 39.80 2.27 -16.70
CA VAL A 269 39.57 1.06 -17.50
C VAL A 269 40.31 -0.18 -16.94
N ALA A 270 40.76 -0.16 -15.69
CA ALA A 270 41.63 -1.17 -15.09
C ALA A 270 40.91 -2.41 -14.51
N LEU A 271 39.59 -2.56 -14.65
CA LEU A 271 38.87 -3.73 -14.09
C LEU A 271 37.99 -4.50 -15.10
N ALA A 272 38.05 -4.16 -16.39
CA ALA A 272 37.26 -4.82 -17.43
C ALA A 272 38.04 -5.82 -18.31
N LEU A 273 39.26 -6.23 -17.94
CA LEU A 273 40.11 -7.09 -18.79
C LEU A 273 40.76 -8.31 -18.10
N SER A 274 40.28 -8.75 -16.92
CA SER A 274 40.81 -9.95 -16.25
C SER A 274 39.90 -11.19 -16.30
N ILE A 275 38.83 -11.21 -17.12
CA ILE A 275 37.90 -12.37 -17.19
C ILE A 275 37.91 -13.08 -18.57
N ILE A 276 38.72 -12.67 -19.54
CA ILE A 276 38.80 -13.38 -20.83
C ILE A 276 40.25 -13.67 -21.22
N THR A 277 40.84 -14.66 -20.55
CA THR A 277 41.82 -15.56 -21.18
C THR A 277 41.66 -16.96 -20.56
N PRO A 278 41.34 -17.99 -21.36
CA PRO A 278 41.46 -19.36 -20.90
C PRO A 278 42.94 -19.75 -20.95
N SER A 279 43.50 -20.15 -19.82
CA SER A 279 44.81 -20.82 -19.77
C SER A 279 44.69 -22.22 -20.38
N ASN A 280 45.59 -22.52 -21.32
CA ASN A 280 45.86 -23.84 -21.90
C ASN A 280 46.02 -24.94 -20.84
#